data_AF-A0AAE2WE18-F1
#
_entry.id   AF-A0AAE2WE18-F1
#
_cell.length_a   1.000
_cell.length_b   1.000
_cell.length_c   1.000
_cell.angle_alpha   90.00
_cell.angle_beta   90.00
_cell.angle_gamma   90.00
#
_symmetry.space_group_name_H-M   'P 1'
#
loop_
_entity.id
_entity.type
_entity.pdbx_description
1 polymer ?
#
loop_
_entity_poly.entity_id
_entity_poly.type
_entity_poly.pdbx_seq_one_letter_code
_entity_poly.pdbx_strand_id
1 'polypeptide(L)'
;MKSKTNNLMRNTLIASSLFAVSVSAFAVTGDSNQPIHIDSAQQSLDMQGNTVTFTGNVVVKQGTIEVKADKVVVTRPQGTQGSEVVEGYGNPVTFYQMQDNGKPVKGHAQKIRYELATDFLVLTGNAYLEQQDSNVKGDRITYLVKQQQMEATSDKGKRVTTVLVPSQLQEKENKSKPSRSQQPRVTE
;
A
#
# COMPACT_ATOMS: atom_id res chain seq x y z
N MET A 1 43.64 -34.96 67.19
CA MET A 1 43.26 -35.32 65.81
C MET A 1 42.29 -34.25 65.31
N LYS A 2 42.71 -33.42 64.34
CA LYS A 2 42.39 -33.50 62.88
C LYS A 2 40.87 -33.42 62.62
N SER A 3 40.30 -32.62 61.72
CA SER A 3 40.77 -31.66 60.71
C SER A 3 39.52 -30.90 60.23
N LYS A 4 39.73 -29.65 59.77
CA LYS A 4 38.78 -28.79 59.04
C LYS A 4 38.08 -29.52 57.89
N THR A 5 36.82 -29.15 57.61
CA THR A 5 36.19 -29.36 56.29
C THR A 5 35.91 -28.00 55.66
N ASN A 6 36.56 -27.77 54.52
CA ASN A 6 36.52 -26.55 53.73
C ASN A 6 35.30 -26.49 52.79
N ASN A 7 34.89 -25.25 52.55
CA ASN A 7 34.26 -24.66 51.36
C ASN A 7 34.22 -25.52 50.09
N LEU A 8 33.02 -25.61 49.49
CA LEU A 8 32.87 -25.88 48.06
C LEU A 8 32.02 -24.76 47.44
N MET A 9 32.70 -23.70 47.00
CA MET A 9 32.15 -22.69 46.08
C MET A 9 31.67 -23.39 44.81
N ARG A 10 30.35 -23.38 44.55
CA ARG A 10 29.79 -23.69 43.23
C ARG A 10 29.53 -22.38 42.48
N ASN A 11 30.40 -22.13 41.51
CA ASN A 11 30.21 -21.18 40.42
C ASN A 11 28.82 -21.40 39.78
N THR A 12 27.98 -20.37 39.80
CA THR A 12 26.86 -20.26 38.83
C THR A 12 26.86 -18.83 38.27
N LEU A 13 27.53 -18.70 37.13
CA LEU A 13 27.36 -17.59 36.19
C LEU A 13 25.94 -17.64 35.65
N ILE A 14 25.07 -16.71 36.05
CA ILE A 14 23.81 -16.45 35.35
C ILE A 14 24.00 -15.16 34.55
N ALA A 15 24.58 -15.32 33.35
CA ALA A 15 24.55 -14.32 32.31
C ALA A 15 23.10 -14.16 31.84
N SER A 16 22.37 -13.22 32.45
CA SER A 16 21.04 -12.82 32.01
C SER A 16 21.18 -11.88 30.81
N SER A 17 21.51 -12.45 29.65
CA SER A 17 21.48 -11.73 28.39
C SER A 17 20.01 -11.51 28.02
N LEU A 18 19.50 -10.32 28.32
CA LEU A 18 18.20 -9.85 27.87
C LEU A 18 18.30 -9.64 26.34
N PHE A 19 18.07 -10.70 25.58
CA PHE A 19 17.79 -10.58 24.16
C PHE A 19 16.46 -9.85 24.02
N ALA A 20 16.51 -8.54 23.86
CA ALA A 20 15.40 -7.78 23.33
C ALA A 20 15.08 -8.38 21.96
N VAL A 21 14.00 -9.15 21.91
CA VAL A 21 13.43 -9.65 20.66
C VAL A 21 13.02 -8.40 19.89
N SER A 22 13.84 -8.02 18.91
CA SER A 22 13.46 -7.03 17.91
C SER A 22 12.23 -7.57 17.20
N VAL A 23 11.05 -7.12 17.62
CA VAL A 23 9.82 -7.41 16.90
C VAL A 23 9.96 -6.65 15.59
N SER A 24 10.23 -7.37 14.51
CA SER A 24 10.19 -6.82 13.17
C SER A 24 8.80 -6.21 12.97
N ALA A 25 8.72 -4.88 12.95
CA ALA A 25 7.51 -4.18 12.59
C ALA A 25 7.16 -4.57 11.15
N PHE A 26 6.08 -5.35 10.99
CA PHE A 26 5.56 -5.67 9.68
C PHE A 26 5.12 -4.37 8.99
N ALA A 27 5.60 -4.18 7.76
CA ALA A 27 5.24 -3.09 6.86
C ALA A 27 3.71 -2.98 6.70
N VAL A 28 3.15 -1.78 6.48
CA VAL A 28 1.73 -1.61 6.13
C VAL A 28 1.45 -2.03 4.67
N THR A 29 1.67 -3.31 4.39
CA THR A 29 1.09 -4.04 3.27
C THR A 29 -0.25 -4.67 3.67
N GLY A 30 -1.04 -3.96 4.48
CA GLY A 30 -2.23 -4.50 5.15
C GLY A 30 -3.55 -4.22 4.45
N ASP A 31 -3.62 -3.19 3.60
CA ASP A 31 -4.87 -2.72 3.00
C ASP A 31 -5.58 -3.82 2.20
N SER A 32 -4.86 -4.55 1.34
CA SER A 32 -5.42 -5.66 0.54
C SER A 32 -6.04 -6.78 1.39
N ASN A 33 -5.66 -6.90 2.66
CA ASN A 33 -6.20 -7.89 3.59
C ASN A 33 -7.38 -7.35 4.43
N GLN A 34 -7.67 -6.04 4.33
CA GLN A 34 -8.80 -5.44 5.02
C GLN A 34 -10.12 -5.69 4.26
N PRO A 35 -11.26 -5.71 4.96
CA PRO A 35 -12.58 -5.73 4.34
C PRO A 35 -12.80 -4.52 3.41
N ILE A 36 -13.57 -4.74 2.35
CA ILE A 36 -14.02 -3.67 1.46
C ILE A 36 -15.39 -3.19 1.94
N HIS A 37 -15.49 -1.91 2.26
CA HIS A 37 -16.73 -1.21 2.59
C HIS A 37 -17.15 -0.34 1.41
N ILE A 38 -18.44 -0.38 1.07
CA ILE A 38 -19.00 0.44 -0.02
C ILE A 38 -20.26 1.15 0.49
N ASP A 39 -20.18 2.47 0.59
CA ASP A 39 -21.29 3.35 0.94
C ASP A 39 -21.84 4.03 -0.32
N SER A 40 -23.17 4.05 -0.48
CA SER A 40 -23.83 4.63 -1.67
C SER A 40 -25.29 4.97 -1.38
N ALA A 41 -25.90 5.79 -2.26
CA ALA A 41 -27.33 6.08 -2.17
C ALA A 41 -28.20 4.90 -2.61
N GLN A 42 -27.75 4.15 -3.62
CA GLN A 42 -28.51 3.04 -4.21
C GLN A 42 -27.60 1.87 -4.57
N GLN A 43 -28.12 0.65 -4.41
CA GLN A 43 -27.48 -0.58 -4.85
C GLN A 43 -28.44 -1.42 -5.71
N SER A 44 -27.89 -2.14 -6.68
CA SER A 44 -28.61 -3.11 -7.51
C SER A 44 -27.76 -4.37 -7.69
N LEU A 45 -28.38 -5.53 -7.55
CA LEU A 45 -27.74 -6.84 -7.69
C LEU A 45 -28.27 -7.54 -8.92
N ASP A 46 -27.38 -7.91 -9.84
CA ASP A 46 -27.65 -8.84 -10.93
C ASP A 46 -27.03 -10.20 -10.58
N MET A 47 -27.88 -11.15 -10.19
CA MET A 47 -27.47 -12.50 -9.82
C MET A 47 -27.02 -13.33 -11.03
N GLN A 48 -27.59 -13.08 -12.23
CA GLN A 48 -27.24 -13.84 -13.43
C GLN A 48 -25.89 -13.36 -13.98
N GLY A 49 -25.65 -12.05 -13.94
CA GLY A 49 -24.39 -11.42 -14.34
C GLY A 49 -23.32 -11.40 -13.25
N ASN A 50 -23.57 -11.92 -12.05
CA ASN A 50 -22.67 -11.87 -10.88
C ASN A 50 -22.08 -10.47 -10.64
N THR A 51 -22.95 -9.45 -10.71
CA THR A 51 -22.55 -8.04 -10.70
C THR A 51 -23.37 -7.25 -9.69
N VAL A 52 -22.70 -6.42 -8.89
CA VAL A 52 -23.32 -5.46 -7.98
C VAL A 52 -23.00 -4.05 -8.44
N THR A 53 -24.02 -3.22 -8.59
CA THR A 53 -23.86 -1.81 -9.00
C THR A 53 -24.29 -0.90 -7.88
N PHE A 54 -23.44 0.07 -7.54
CA PHE A 54 -23.64 1.11 -6.55
C PHE A 54 -23.68 2.46 -7.25
N THR A 55 -24.60 3.35 -6.86
CA THR A 55 -24.75 4.67 -7.48
C THR A 55 -25.09 5.76 -6.46
N GLY A 56 -24.72 6.99 -6.80
CA GLY A 56 -25.01 8.19 -6.02
C GLY A 56 -23.97 8.42 -4.92
N ASN A 57 -22.94 9.22 -5.24
CA ASN A 57 -21.83 9.58 -4.33
C ASN A 57 -21.21 8.37 -3.63
N VAL A 58 -20.78 7.39 -4.43
CA VAL A 58 -20.25 6.13 -3.91
C VAL A 58 -18.88 6.36 -3.28
N VAL A 59 -18.69 5.82 -2.07
CA VAL A 59 -17.41 5.79 -1.36
C VAL A 59 -17.03 4.34 -1.10
N VAL A 60 -15.89 3.92 -1.64
CA VAL A 60 -15.30 2.59 -1.42
C VAL A 60 -14.10 2.74 -0.50
N LYS A 61 -14.00 1.90 0.54
CA LYS A 61 -12.89 1.90 1.49
C LYS A 61 -12.33 0.51 1.70
N GLN A 62 -11.01 0.40 1.75
CA GLN A 62 -10.29 -0.83 2.10
C GLN A 62 -9.02 -0.47 2.87
N GLY A 63 -9.03 -0.65 4.19
CA GLY A 63 -7.94 -0.15 5.04
C GLY A 63 -7.78 1.37 4.87
N THR A 64 -6.62 1.80 4.39
CA THR A 64 -6.34 3.22 4.08
C THR A 64 -6.75 3.65 2.66
N ILE A 65 -7.08 2.70 1.79
CA ILE A 65 -7.53 2.99 0.42
C ILE A 65 -8.94 3.59 0.48
N GLU A 66 -9.13 4.73 -0.19
CA GLU A 66 -10.44 5.36 -0.40
C GLU A 66 -10.61 5.71 -1.88
N VAL A 67 -11.74 5.29 -2.45
CA VAL A 67 -12.16 5.66 -3.81
C VAL A 67 -13.53 6.32 -3.76
N LYS A 68 -13.68 7.48 -4.42
CA LYS A 68 -14.98 8.16 -4.56
C LYS A 68 -15.37 8.24 -6.01
N ALA A 69 -16.62 7.90 -6.32
CA ALA A 69 -17.13 7.80 -7.69
C ALA A 69 -18.63 8.12 -7.74
N ASP A 70 -19.15 8.43 -8.93
CA ASP A 70 -20.60 8.58 -9.14
C ASP A 70 -21.29 7.20 -9.19
N LYS A 71 -20.59 6.22 -9.76
CA LYS A 71 -21.01 4.82 -9.89
C LYS A 71 -19.84 3.87 -9.63
N VAL A 72 -20.11 2.77 -8.94
CA VAL A 72 -19.18 1.65 -8.79
C VAL A 72 -19.85 0.36 -9.23
N VAL A 73 -19.15 -0.45 -10.00
CA VAL A 73 -19.59 -1.79 -10.42
C VAL A 73 -18.60 -2.80 -9.87
N VAL A 74 -19.10 -3.79 -9.13
CA VAL A 74 -18.31 -4.91 -8.63
C VAL A 74 -18.74 -6.15 -9.38
N THR A 75 -17.83 -6.76 -10.13
CA THR A 75 -18.06 -8.02 -10.85
C THR A 75 -17.26 -9.13 -10.20
N ARG A 76 -17.86 -10.32 -10.06
CA ARG A 76 -17.15 -11.54 -9.68
C ARG A 76 -16.99 -12.46 -10.90
N PRO A 77 -15.84 -12.43 -11.60
CA PRO A 77 -15.59 -13.31 -12.73
C PRO A 77 -15.72 -14.78 -12.30
N GLN A 78 -16.51 -15.56 -13.06
CA GLN A 78 -16.72 -16.99 -12.83
C GLN A 78 -17.25 -17.36 -11.43
N GLY A 79 -17.77 -16.40 -10.65
CA GLY A 79 -18.24 -16.65 -9.29
C GLY A 79 -17.12 -16.97 -8.28
N THR A 80 -15.85 -16.83 -8.66
CA THR A 80 -14.70 -17.16 -7.79
C THR A 80 -14.45 -16.03 -6.79
N GLN A 81 -14.55 -16.34 -5.50
CA GLN A 81 -14.22 -15.41 -4.42
C GLN A 81 -12.73 -15.03 -4.47
N GLY A 82 -12.42 -13.75 -4.25
CA GLY A 82 -11.07 -13.19 -4.33
C GLY A 82 -10.66 -12.75 -5.74
N SER A 83 -11.49 -13.03 -6.76
CA SER A 83 -11.28 -12.56 -8.14
C SER A 83 -12.10 -11.32 -8.49
N GLU A 84 -12.69 -10.66 -7.48
CA GLU A 84 -13.53 -9.49 -7.69
C GLU A 84 -12.77 -8.37 -8.42
N VAL A 85 -13.53 -7.69 -9.27
CA VAL A 85 -13.10 -6.53 -10.03
C VAL A 85 -14.02 -5.38 -9.64
N VAL A 86 -13.42 -4.27 -9.18
CA VAL A 86 -14.13 -3.06 -8.77
C VAL A 86 -13.87 -1.96 -9.79
N GLU A 87 -14.91 -1.46 -10.44
CA GLU A 87 -14.83 -0.39 -11.45
C GLU A 87 -15.62 0.83 -11.01
N GLY A 88 -14.90 1.91 -10.66
CA GLY A 88 -15.46 3.22 -10.39
C GLY A 88 -15.52 4.08 -11.65
N TYR A 89 -16.60 4.84 -11.79
CA TYR A 89 -16.85 5.77 -12.89
C TYR A 89 -17.33 7.11 -12.33
N GLY A 90 -16.83 8.21 -12.89
CA GLY A 90 -17.23 9.55 -12.48
C GLY A 90 -16.46 10.64 -13.22
N ASN A 91 -16.74 11.89 -12.88
CA ASN A 91 -16.09 13.06 -13.49
C ASN A 91 -15.58 14.06 -12.44
N PRO A 92 -14.52 13.73 -11.66
CA PRO A 92 -13.71 12.52 -11.75
C PRO A 92 -14.04 11.48 -10.67
N VAL A 93 -13.50 10.28 -10.84
CA VAL A 93 -13.24 9.33 -9.75
C VAL A 93 -11.96 9.76 -9.03
N THR A 94 -11.97 9.79 -7.69
CA THR A 94 -10.77 10.11 -6.89
C THR A 94 -10.25 8.87 -6.18
N PHE A 95 -8.93 8.74 -6.08
CA PHE A 95 -8.22 7.71 -5.34
C PHE A 95 -7.36 8.33 -4.24
N TYR A 96 -7.31 7.69 -3.09
CA TYR A 96 -6.45 8.03 -1.97
C TYR A 96 -5.91 6.74 -1.32
N GLN A 97 -4.65 6.76 -0.90
CA GLN A 97 -4.05 5.73 -0.06
C GLN A 97 -3.02 6.36 0.87
N MET A 98 -2.95 5.92 2.13
CA MET A 98 -1.84 6.26 3.02
C MET A 98 -0.77 5.17 2.93
N GLN A 99 0.45 5.52 2.50
CA GLN A 99 1.56 4.57 2.49
C GLN A 99 2.17 4.40 3.89
N ASP A 100 2.89 3.29 4.08
CA ASP A 100 3.60 2.90 5.31
C ASP A 100 4.57 3.98 5.81
N ASN A 101 5.13 4.74 4.87
CA ASN A 101 6.05 5.83 5.15
C ASN A 101 5.34 7.11 5.64
N GLY A 102 4.02 7.07 5.85
CA GLY A 102 3.18 8.19 6.27
C GLY A 102 2.87 9.20 5.17
N LYS A 103 3.20 8.89 3.91
CA LYS A 103 2.99 9.80 2.76
C LYS A 103 1.77 9.34 1.97
N PRO A 104 0.80 10.23 1.72
CA PRO A 104 -0.37 9.85 0.93
C PRO A 104 -0.03 9.78 -0.55
N VAL A 105 -0.65 8.83 -1.24
CA VAL A 105 -0.79 8.82 -2.69
C VAL A 105 -2.22 9.24 -3.00
N LYS A 106 -2.37 10.20 -3.90
CA LYS A 106 -3.67 10.69 -4.36
C LYS A 106 -3.73 10.58 -5.87
N GLY A 107 -4.93 10.41 -6.39
CA GLY A 107 -5.14 10.35 -7.83
C GLY A 107 -6.55 10.71 -8.24
N HIS A 108 -6.70 10.94 -9.53
CA HIS A 108 -8.01 11.06 -10.14
C HIS A 108 -7.97 10.59 -11.59
N ALA A 109 -9.12 10.13 -12.08
CA ALA A 109 -9.35 9.73 -13.46
C ALA A 109 -10.85 9.68 -13.76
N GLN A 110 -11.24 9.48 -15.01
CA GLN A 110 -12.65 9.26 -15.36
C GLN A 110 -13.14 7.85 -14.97
N LYS A 111 -12.21 6.88 -15.00
CA LYS A 111 -12.46 5.50 -14.58
C LYS A 111 -11.29 5.00 -13.73
N ILE A 112 -11.61 4.30 -12.65
CA ILE A 112 -10.64 3.53 -11.87
C ILE A 112 -11.11 2.08 -11.82
N ARG A 113 -10.23 1.15 -12.18
CA ARG A 113 -10.45 -0.30 -12.10
C ARG A 113 -9.46 -0.90 -11.12
N TYR A 114 -9.93 -1.70 -10.19
CA TYR A 114 -9.11 -2.45 -9.24
C TYR A 114 -9.41 -3.94 -9.34
N GLU A 115 -8.38 -4.74 -9.58
CA GLU A 115 -8.45 -6.19 -9.61
C GLU A 115 -7.87 -6.76 -8.32
N LEU A 116 -8.73 -7.32 -7.46
CA LEU A 116 -8.34 -7.75 -6.11
C LEU A 116 -7.36 -8.93 -6.15
N ALA A 117 -7.53 -9.85 -7.11
CA ALA A 117 -6.67 -11.04 -7.22
C ALA A 117 -5.19 -10.69 -7.42
N THR A 118 -4.91 -9.59 -8.11
CA THR A 118 -3.57 -9.20 -8.54
C THR A 118 -3.09 -7.91 -7.87
N ASP A 119 -3.92 -7.29 -7.05
CA ASP A 119 -3.67 -5.97 -6.47
C ASP A 119 -3.29 -4.92 -7.54
N PHE A 120 -4.03 -4.97 -8.66
CA PHE A 120 -3.73 -4.17 -9.84
C PHE A 120 -4.76 -3.07 -10.05
N LEU A 121 -4.29 -1.83 -9.95
CA LEU A 121 -5.10 -0.63 -10.13
C LEU A 121 -4.83 -0.01 -11.50
N VAL A 122 -5.88 0.44 -12.18
CA VAL A 122 -5.81 1.11 -13.48
C VAL A 122 -6.67 2.37 -13.44
N LEU A 123 -6.02 3.53 -13.58
CA LEU A 123 -6.66 4.82 -13.78
C LEU A 123 -6.71 5.11 -15.28
N THR A 124 -7.87 5.51 -15.80
CA THR A 124 -8.06 5.76 -17.25
C THR A 124 -8.89 7.02 -17.49
N GLY A 125 -8.47 7.80 -18.48
CA GLY A 125 -9.11 9.06 -18.88
C GLY A 125 -8.66 10.20 -17.97
N ASN A 126 -7.82 11.09 -18.50
CA ASN A 126 -7.19 12.20 -17.75
C ASN A 126 -6.58 11.72 -16.43
N ALA A 127 -5.84 10.61 -16.47
CA ALA A 127 -5.30 9.96 -15.29
C ALA A 127 -4.17 10.81 -14.67
N TYR A 128 -4.29 11.01 -13.36
CA TYR A 128 -3.34 11.75 -12.54
C TYR A 128 -3.04 10.97 -11.27
N LEU A 129 -1.76 10.90 -10.90
CA LEU A 129 -1.31 10.46 -9.58
C LEU A 129 -0.32 11.47 -9.01
N GLU A 130 -0.41 11.72 -7.72
CA GLU A 130 0.53 12.53 -6.95
C GLU A 130 0.95 11.82 -5.67
N GLN A 131 2.21 12.03 -5.32
CA GLN A 131 2.77 11.64 -4.04
C GLN A 131 3.65 12.79 -3.56
N GLN A 132 3.24 13.42 -2.46
CA GLN A 132 3.84 14.66 -1.97
C GLN A 132 3.85 15.74 -3.08
N ASP A 133 5.03 16.18 -3.52
CA ASP A 133 5.17 17.24 -4.54
C ASP A 133 5.49 16.67 -5.92
N SER A 134 5.68 15.34 -6.02
CA SER A 134 5.90 14.66 -7.29
C SER A 134 4.59 14.15 -7.87
N ASN A 135 4.42 14.23 -9.19
CA ASN A 135 3.19 13.79 -9.86
C ASN A 135 3.43 13.26 -11.27
N VAL A 136 2.47 12.49 -11.75
CA VAL A 136 2.44 11.95 -13.11
C VAL A 136 1.05 12.12 -13.72
N LYS A 137 1.02 12.50 -15.01
CA LYS A 137 -0.20 12.66 -15.81
C LYS A 137 -0.10 11.85 -17.10
N GLY A 138 -1.21 11.24 -17.51
CA GLY A 138 -1.32 10.54 -18.79
C GLY A 138 -2.77 10.17 -19.09
N ASP A 139 -3.01 9.45 -20.19
CA ASP A 139 -4.34 8.91 -20.49
C ASP A 139 -4.64 7.66 -19.65
N ARG A 140 -3.60 6.91 -19.28
CA ARG A 140 -3.71 5.71 -18.45
C ARG A 140 -2.53 5.60 -17.49
N ILE A 141 -2.82 5.28 -16.23
CA ILE A 141 -1.82 4.95 -15.22
C ILE A 141 -2.16 3.60 -14.61
N THR A 142 -1.20 2.69 -14.55
CA THR A 142 -1.31 1.40 -13.88
C THR A 142 -0.49 1.41 -12.59
N TYR A 143 -0.96 0.70 -11.57
CA TYR A 143 -0.28 0.58 -10.29
C TYR A 143 -0.43 -0.83 -9.72
N LEU A 144 0.70 -1.52 -9.54
CA LEU A 144 0.80 -2.79 -8.84
C LEU A 144 1.04 -2.49 -7.35
N VAL A 145 -0.02 -2.54 -6.54
CA VAL A 145 0.01 -2.07 -5.14
C VAL A 145 1.06 -2.82 -4.32
N LYS A 146 1.07 -4.16 -4.41
CA LYS A 146 2.05 -5.01 -3.70
C LYS A 146 3.50 -4.74 -4.07
N GLN A 147 3.77 -4.43 -5.34
CA GLN A 147 5.14 -4.20 -5.83
C GLN A 147 5.54 -2.72 -5.75
N GLN A 148 4.59 -1.85 -5.41
CA GLN A 148 4.74 -0.40 -5.46
C GLN A 148 5.26 0.10 -6.81
N GLN A 149 4.86 -0.55 -7.91
CA GLN A 149 5.29 -0.22 -9.27
C GLN A 149 4.19 0.50 -10.04
N MET A 150 4.56 1.61 -10.68
CA MET A 150 3.64 2.44 -11.48
C MET A 150 4.14 2.56 -12.91
N GLU A 151 3.22 2.53 -13.86
CA GLU A 151 3.50 2.82 -15.27
C GLU A 151 2.43 3.79 -15.80
N ALA A 152 2.87 4.81 -16.54
CA ALA A 152 1.98 5.77 -17.16
C ALA A 152 2.14 5.71 -18.68
N THR A 153 1.02 5.77 -19.39
CA THR A 153 0.96 5.76 -20.86
C THR A 153 0.02 6.85 -21.36
N SER A 154 0.16 7.20 -22.62
CA SER A 154 -0.71 8.16 -23.30
C SER A 154 -1.03 7.67 -24.70
N ASP A 155 -2.18 8.08 -25.21
CA ASP A 155 -2.63 7.73 -26.55
C ASP A 155 -1.69 8.32 -27.61
N LYS A 156 -1.80 7.80 -28.83
CA LYS A 156 -1.01 8.27 -29.97
C LYS A 156 -1.15 9.79 -30.14
N GLY A 157 -0.01 10.49 -30.14
CA GLY A 157 0.06 11.95 -30.29
C GLY A 157 -0.04 12.74 -28.99
N LYS A 158 -0.28 12.09 -27.84
CA LYS A 158 -0.23 12.69 -26.51
C LYS A 158 1.06 12.29 -25.79
N ARG A 159 1.32 12.88 -24.62
CA ARG A 159 2.53 12.64 -23.83
C ARG A 159 2.21 12.41 -22.37
N VAL A 160 2.94 11.47 -21.76
CA VAL A 160 3.05 11.37 -20.31
C VAL A 160 3.88 12.54 -19.80
N THR A 161 3.42 13.19 -18.74
CA THR A 161 4.15 14.26 -18.05
C THR A 161 4.40 13.85 -16.62
N THR A 162 5.67 13.88 -16.20
CA THR A 162 6.06 13.57 -14.82
C THR A 162 6.84 14.75 -14.25
N VAL A 163 6.44 15.19 -13.05
CA VAL A 163 7.19 16.17 -12.26
C VAL A 163 7.81 15.43 -11.08
N LEU A 164 9.14 15.48 -10.99
CA LEU A 164 9.90 14.88 -9.89
C LEU A 164 10.53 15.99 -9.07
N VAL A 165 10.35 15.93 -7.76
CA VAL A 165 11.01 16.86 -6.84
C VAL A 165 12.31 16.22 -6.35
N PRO A 166 13.50 16.77 -6.67
CA PRO A 166 14.79 16.10 -6.43
C PRO A 166 15.06 15.71 -4.97
N SER A 167 14.65 16.53 -4.01
CA SER A 167 14.83 16.25 -2.58
C SER A 167 14.09 14.97 -2.13
N GLN A 168 12.97 14.64 -2.77
CA GLN A 168 12.16 13.45 -2.48
C GLN A 168 12.77 12.17 -3.07
N LEU A 169 13.60 12.29 -4.12
CA LEU A 169 14.34 11.15 -4.69
C LEU A 169 15.46 10.70 -3.72
N GLN A 170 16.15 11.65 -3.09
CA GLN A 170 17.25 11.37 -2.15
C GLN A 170 16.77 10.71 -0.85
N GLU A 171 15.54 11.01 -0.40
CA GLU A 171 14.97 10.40 0.80
C GLU A 171 14.73 8.89 0.64
N LYS A 172 14.37 8.43 -0.57
CA LYS A 172 14.24 6.99 -0.86
C LYS A 172 15.61 6.29 -0.81
N GLU A 173 16.64 6.91 -1.38
CA GLU A 173 17.99 6.32 -1.48
C GLU A 173 18.67 6.18 -0.11
N ASN A 174 18.52 7.18 0.77
CA ASN A 174 19.10 7.16 2.12
C ASN A 174 18.44 6.14 3.04
N LYS A 175 17.16 5.77 2.82
CA LYS A 175 16.46 4.73 3.59
C LYS A 175 16.79 3.30 3.11
N SER A 176 17.28 3.15 1.88
CA SER A 176 17.67 1.84 1.30
C SER A 176 19.12 1.41 1.58
N LYS A 177 19.97 2.30 2.12
CA LYS A 177 21.31 1.92 2.59
C LYS A 177 21.19 1.33 4.00
N PRO A 178 21.67 0.10 4.28
CA PRO A 178 21.78 -0.36 5.64
C PRO A 178 22.68 0.60 6.39
N SER A 179 22.19 1.16 7.49
CA SER A 179 22.97 1.96 8.42
C SER A 179 24.18 1.13 8.87
N ARG A 180 25.35 1.40 8.27
CA ARG A 180 26.62 0.85 8.73
C ARG A 180 26.83 1.40 10.14
N SER A 181 26.54 0.57 11.13
CA SER A 181 26.79 0.84 12.54
C SER A 181 28.22 1.36 12.69
N GLN A 182 28.33 2.61 13.15
CA GLN A 182 29.60 3.16 13.60
C GLN A 182 30.02 2.35 14.83
N GLN A 183 30.97 1.45 14.66
CA GLN A 183 31.70 0.83 15.76
C GLN A 183 32.43 1.95 16.53
N PRO A 184 32.30 2.04 17.86
CA PRO A 184 33.07 3.00 18.63
C PRO A 184 34.55 2.65 18.54
N ARG A 185 35.34 3.65 18.14
CA ARG A 185 36.80 3.64 18.15
C ARG A 185 37.26 3.38 19.59
N VAL A 186 37.83 2.21 19.85
CA VAL A 186 38.54 1.93 21.10
C VAL A 186 39.75 2.86 21.10
N THR A 187 39.85 3.71 22.11
CA THR A 187 41.06 4.50 22.36
C THR A 187 41.99 3.62 23.19
N GLU A 188 43.23 3.47 22.74
CA GLU A 188 44.33 2.82 23.47
C GLU A 188 44.60 3.47 24.83
#